data_AF-A0A3D5YDT5-F1
#
_entry.id   AF-A0A3D5YDT5-F1
#
_cell.length_a   1.000
_cell.length_b   1.000
_cell.length_c   1.000
_cell.angle_alpha   90.00
_cell.angle_beta   90.00
_cell.angle_gamma   90.00
#
_symmetry.space_group_name_H-M   'P 1'
#
loop_
_entity.id
_entity.type
_entity.pdbx_description
1 polymer ?
#
loop_
_entity_poly.entity_id
_entity_poly.type
_entity_poly.pdbx_seq_one_letter_code
_entity_poly.pdbx_strand_id
1 'polypeptide(L)'
;MLQEFILFIEQYNIFGVAVGLLIATKVGELVKGMIDDLVTPLLLNPLLTKLKVKKLEDLSFRGILYGKVLATLIDFLITAFLIFLLVKYANIAVIKK
;
A
#
# COMPACT_ATOMS: atom_id res chain seq x y z
N MET A 1 -22.22 28.46 -16.80
CA MET A 1 -21.00 27.61 -16.87
C MET A 1 -20.09 27.73 -15.64
N LEU A 2 -19.33 28.81 -15.42
CA LEU A 2 -18.43 28.87 -14.23
C LEU A 2 -19.19 28.86 -12.90
N GLN A 3 -20.32 29.56 -12.81
CA GLN A 3 -21.18 29.55 -11.62
C GLN A 3 -21.84 28.18 -11.40
N GLU A 4 -22.35 27.55 -12.45
CA GLU A 4 -22.88 26.17 -12.41
C GLU A 4 -21.81 25.17 -11.95
N PHE A 5 -20.57 25.35 -12.39
CA PHE A 5 -19.44 24.52 -11.96
C PHE A 5 -19.12 24.70 -10.48
N ILE A 6 -19.06 25.93 -9.98
CA ILE A 6 -18.83 26.20 -8.55
C ILE A 6 -19.96 25.60 -7.72
N LEU A 7 -21.22 25.81 -8.13
CA LEU A 7 -22.39 25.21 -7.46
C LEU A 7 -22.36 23.68 -7.47
N PHE A 8 -21.90 23.05 -8.55
CA PHE A 8 -21.70 21.61 -8.62
C PHE A 8 -20.64 21.14 -7.62
N ILE A 9 -19.47 21.79 -7.57
CA ILE A 9 -18.39 21.42 -6.65
C ILE A 9 -18.84 21.53 -5.19
N GLU A 10 -19.61 22.57 -4.86
CA GLU A 10 -20.18 22.79 -3.52
C GLU A 10 -21.28 21.77 -3.20
N GLN A 11 -22.24 21.57 -4.11
CA GLN A 11 -23.38 20.66 -3.92
C GLN A 11 -22.94 19.21 -3.66
N TYR A 12 -21.86 18.78 -4.31
CA TYR A 12 -21.34 17.42 -4.16
C TYR A 12 -20.15 17.32 -3.19
N ASN A 13 -19.83 18.39 -2.46
CA ASN A 13 -18.72 18.43 -1.49
C ASN A 13 -17.37 17.91 -2.06
N ILE A 14 -17.10 18.22 -3.33
CA ILE A 14 -15.98 17.63 -4.07
C ILE A 14 -14.63 18.05 -3.47
N PHE A 15 -14.54 19.23 -2.85
CA PHE A 15 -13.34 19.66 -2.13
C PHE A 15 -12.96 18.72 -0.99
N GLY A 16 -13.93 18.30 -0.16
CA GLY A 16 -13.68 17.37 0.93
C GLY A 16 -13.22 16.00 0.43
N VAL A 17 -13.85 15.50 -0.63
CA VAL A 17 -13.47 14.24 -1.28
C VAL A 17 -12.06 14.33 -1.86
N ALA A 18 -11.73 15.43 -2.54
CA ALA A 18 -10.42 15.63 -3.15
C ALA A 18 -9.31 15.68 -2.10
N VAL A 19 -9.51 16.42 -1.01
CA VAL A 19 -8.54 16.49 0.10
C VAL A 19 -8.36 15.12 0.76
N GLY A 20 -9.46 14.41 1.04
CA GLY A 20 -9.41 13.06 1.61
C GLY A 20 -8.65 12.07 0.73
N LEU A 21 -8.91 12.08 -0.58
CA LEU A 21 -8.23 11.23 -1.55
C LEU A 21 -6.73 11.55 -1.63
N LEU A 22 -6.35 12.82 -1.70
CA LEU A 22 -4.94 13.24 -1.74
C LEU A 22 -4.18 12.77 -0.51
N ILE A 23 -4.75 12.92 0.68
CA ILE A 23 -4.15 12.44 1.93
C ILE A 23 -4.04 10.91 1.91
N ALA A 24 -5.10 10.20 1.51
CA ALA A 24 -5.10 8.75 1.43
C ALA A 24 -4.01 8.23 0.48
N THR A 25 -3.81 8.87 -0.68
CA THR A 25 -2.73 8.53 -1.62
C THR A 25 -1.36 8.73 -0.99
N LYS A 26 -1.12 9.87 -0.33
CA LYS A 26 0.18 10.16 0.30
C LYS A 26 0.49 9.23 1.47
N VAL A 27 -0.50 8.89 2.28
CA VAL A 27 -0.36 7.89 3.35
C VAL A 27 -0.03 6.52 2.75
N GLY A 28 -0.70 6.13 1.67
CA GLY A 28 -0.39 4.89 0.94
C GLY A 28 1.05 4.85 0.43
N GLU A 29 1.53 5.94 -0.17
CA GLU A 29 2.93 6.08 -0.63
C GLU A 29 3.94 5.96 0.53
N LEU A 30 3.65 6.57 1.69
CA LEU A 30 4.50 6.48 2.88
C LEU A 30 4.61 5.04 3.37
N VAL A 31 3.47 4.35 3.51
CA VAL A 31 3.46 2.94 3.96
C VAL A 31 4.21 2.05 2.98
N LYS A 32 4.00 2.27 1.67
CA LYS A 32 4.71 1.53 0.65
C LYS A 32 6.22 1.76 0.72
N GLY A 33 6.68 2.99 0.92
CA GLY A 33 8.10 3.29 1.12
C GLY A 33 8.68 2.53 2.32
N MET A 34 7.96 2.46 3.44
CA MET A 34 8.40 1.65 4.59
C MET A 34 8.50 0.16 4.26
N ILE A 35 7.63 -0.36 3.41
CA ILE A 35 7.67 -1.77 2.97
C ILE A 35 8.87 -2.02 2.07
N ASP A 36 8.99 -1.22 1.01
CA ASP A 36 10.02 -1.37 0.00
C ASP A 36 11.42 -1.16 0.58
N ASP A 37 11.58 -0.16 1.46
CA ASP A 37 12.90 0.23 1.98
C ASP A 37 13.30 -0.50 3.27
N LEU A 38 12.36 -0.98 4.08
CA LEU A 38 12.66 -1.64 5.36
C LEU A 38 12.24 -3.11 5.35
N VAL A 39 10.98 -3.40 5.04
CA VAL A 39 10.39 -4.74 5.25
C VAL A 39 10.90 -5.74 4.23
N THR A 40 10.86 -5.40 2.95
CA THR A 40 11.33 -6.23 1.84
C THR A 40 12.80 -6.63 1.99
N PRO A 41 13.76 -5.71 2.20
CA PRO A 41 15.15 -6.09 2.33
C PRO A 41 15.45 -6.87 3.62
N LEU A 42 14.72 -6.65 4.71
CA LEU A 42 14.95 -7.34 5.99
C LEU A 42 14.30 -8.73 6.05
N LEU A 43 13.12 -8.92 5.44
CA LEU A 43 12.39 -10.19 5.49
C LEU A 43 12.59 -11.04 4.24
N LEU A 44 12.58 -10.45 3.04
CA LEU A 44 12.56 -11.20 1.79
C LEU A 44 13.97 -11.55 1.30
N ASN A 45 14.96 -10.65 1.39
CA ASN A 45 16.35 -10.97 0.99
C ASN A 45 16.91 -12.21 1.70
N PRO A 46 16.79 -12.38 3.04
CA PRO A 46 17.29 -13.60 3.68
C PRO A 46 16.50 -14.87 3.30
N LEU A 47 15.20 -14.76 2.99
CA LEU A 47 14.41 -15.89 2.47
C LEU A 47 14.84 -16.30 1.06
N LEU A 48 15.05 -15.32 0.17
CA LEU A 48 15.47 -15.50 -1.22
C LEU A 48 16.88 -16.10 -1.32
N THR A 49 17.78 -15.66 -0.43
CA THR A 49 19.15 -16.16 -0.36
C THR A 49 19.20 -17.64 0.07
N LYS A 50 18.31 -18.07 0.98
CA LYS A 50 18.17 -19.49 1.37
C LYS A 50 17.58 -20.37 0.27
N LEU A 51 16.76 -19.81 -0.61
CA LEU A 51 16.13 -20.53 -1.72
C LEU A 51 16.99 -20.56 -3.01
N LYS A 52 18.18 -19.91 -3.04
CA LYS A 52 19.03 -19.73 -4.23
C LYS A 52 18.34 -19.05 -5.42
N VAL A 53 17.24 -18.34 -5.18
CA VAL A 53 16.51 -17.61 -6.22
C VAL A 53 16.75 -16.11 -6.00
N LYS A 54 17.26 -15.40 -7.01
CA LYS A 54 17.54 -13.96 -6.89
C LYS A 54 16.26 -13.12 -6.77
N LYS A 55 15.13 -13.59 -7.32
CA LYS A 55 13.81 -12.95 -7.26
C LYS A 55 12.69 -13.98 -7.29
N LEU A 56 11.66 -13.80 -6.46
CA LEU A 56 10.44 -14.62 -6.51
C LEU A 56 9.80 -14.58 -7.91
N GLU A 57 9.92 -13.45 -8.63
CA GLU A 57 9.41 -13.28 -9.99
C GLU A 57 10.02 -14.23 -11.04
N ASP A 58 11.24 -14.72 -10.82
CA ASP A 58 11.94 -15.60 -11.78
C ASP A 58 11.50 -17.07 -11.67
N LEU A 59 10.67 -17.39 -10.67
CA LEU A 59 10.05 -18.71 -10.54
C LEU A 59 9.04 -18.91 -11.67
N SER A 60 9.47 -19.67 -12.67
CA SER A 60 8.66 -20.12 -13.78
C SER A 60 8.55 -21.64 -13.78
N PHE A 61 7.33 -22.14 -13.95
CA PHE A 61 7.06 -23.57 -14.07
C PHE A 61 6.43 -23.73 -15.44
N ARG A 62 7.14 -24.39 -16.35
CA ARG A 62 6.70 -24.58 -17.75
C ARG A 62 6.32 -23.27 -18.46
N GLY A 63 7.11 -22.20 -18.28
CA GLY A 63 6.92 -20.93 -19.00
C GLY A 63 5.87 -19.97 -18.42
N ILE A 64 5.19 -20.33 -17.32
CA ILE A 64 4.26 -19.46 -16.62
C ILE A 64 4.99 -18.79 -15.44
N LEU A 65 5.11 -17.46 -15.46
CA LEU A 65 5.68 -16.66 -14.37
C LEU A 65 4.67 -16.49 -13.22
N TYR A 66 4.43 -17.56 -12.46
CA TYR A 66 3.60 -17.50 -11.24
C TYR A 66 4.26 -16.70 -10.12
N GLY A 67 5.60 -16.57 -10.17
CA GLY A 67 6.40 -15.79 -9.25
C GLY A 67 5.93 -14.35 -9.07
N LYS A 68 5.52 -13.68 -10.16
CA LYS A 68 5.03 -12.30 -10.13
C LYS A 68 3.71 -12.17 -9.38
N VAL A 69 2.77 -13.09 -9.60
CA VAL A 69 1.45 -13.07 -8.93
C VAL A 69 1.61 -13.34 -7.44
N LEU A 70 2.47 -14.30 -7.07
CA LEU A 70 2.81 -14.58 -5.67
C LEU A 70 3.50 -13.40 -5.00
N ALA A 71 4.43 -12.72 -5.67
CA ALA A 71 5.08 -11.53 -5.15
C ALA A 71 4.06 -10.41 -4.88
N THR A 72 3.17 -10.11 -5.83
CA THR A 72 2.10 -9.12 -5.63
C THR A 72 1.13 -9.50 -4.51
N LEU A 73 0.81 -10.79 -4.36
CA LEU A 73 -0.06 -11.28 -3.29
C LEU A 73 0.59 -11.08 -1.90
N ILE A 74 1.88 -11.39 -1.78
CA ILE A 74 2.64 -11.23 -0.53
C ILE A 74 2.77 -9.74 -0.19
N ASP A 75 3.08 -8.89 -1.17
CA ASP A 75 3.15 -7.43 -1.02
C ASP A 75 1.81 -6.85 -0.52
N PHE A 76 0.69 -7.28 -1.12
CA PHE A 76 -0.64 -6.88 -0.68
C PHE A 76 -0.93 -7.28 0.78
N LEU A 77 -0.61 -8.52 1.17
CA LEU A 77 -0.83 -9.01 2.54
C LEU A 77 0.01 -8.22 3.56
N ILE A 78 1.29 -7.96 3.24
CA ILE A 78 2.18 -7.17 4.10
C ILE A 78 1.66 -5.73 4.22
N THR A 79 1.27 -5.12 3.10
CA THR A 79 0.71 -3.76 3.07
C THR A 79 -0.55 -3.65 3.92
N ALA A 80 -1.51 -4.56 3.72
CA ALA A 80 -2.75 -4.59 4.48
C ALA A 80 -2.48 -4.76 6.00
N PHE A 81 -1.53 -5.63 6.36
CA PHE A 81 -1.15 -5.85 7.75
C PHE A 81 -0.49 -4.62 8.39
N LEU A 82 0.38 -3.91 7.67
CA LEU A 82 1.03 -2.70 8.17
C LEU A 82 0.05 -1.53 8.31
N ILE A 83 -0.85 -1.34 7.35
CA ILE A 83 -1.92 -0.35 7.47
C ILE A 83 -2.79 -0.68 8.69
N PHE A 84 -3.13 -1.96 8.89
CA PHE A 84 -3.87 -2.40 10.08
C PHE A 84 -3.12 -2.07 11.37
N LEU A 85 -1.81 -2.35 11.45
CA LEU A 85 -1.00 -1.99 12.62
C LEU A 85 -0.96 -0.48 12.84
N LEU A 86 -0.74 0.32 11.79
CA LEU A 86 -0.71 1.77 11.88
C LEU A 86 -2.03 2.33 12.41
N VAL A 87 -3.16 1.88 11.87
CA VAL A 87 -4.49 2.29 12.35
C VAL A 87 -4.72 1.80 13.78
N LYS A 88 -4.30 0.58 14.13
CA LYS A 88 -4.43 0.04 15.49
C LYS A 88 -3.63 0.86 16.50
N TYR A 89 -2.37 1.18 16.22
CA TYR A 89 -1.52 2.00 17.10
C TYR A 89 -1.98 3.46 17.15
N ALA A 90 -2.42 4.03 16.02
CA ALA A 90 -3.01 5.36 15.99
C ALA A 90 -4.33 5.42 16.79
N ASN A 91 -5.23 4.44 16.64
CA ASN A 91 -6.47 4.36 17.43
C ASN A 91 -6.21 4.11 18.91
N ILE A 92 -5.16 3.38 19.29
CA ILE A 92 -4.74 3.27 20.70
C ILE A 92 -4.35 4.65 21.27
N ALA A 93 -3.76 5.53 20.47
CA ALA A 93 -3.44 6.90 20.89
C ALA A 93 -4.66 7.83 20.92
N VAL A 94 -5.67 7.59 20.06
CA VAL A 94 -6.91 8.38 19.98
C VAL A 94 -7.95 7.95 21.03
N ILE A 95 -7.97 6.67 21.46
CA ILE A 95 -8.84 6.14 22.54
C ILE A 95 -8.19 6.39 23.92
N LYS A 96 -7.75 7.63 24.15
CA LYS A 96 -7.55 8.19 25.49
C LYS A 96 -8.31 9.51 25.57
N LYS A 97 -9.64 9.41 25.51
CA LYS A 97 -10.54 10.40 26.08
C LYS A 97 -11.82 9.73 26.56
#